data_AF-A0AAW2Z9Z5-F1
#
_entry.id   AF-A0AAW2Z9Z5-F1
#
_cell.length_a   1.000
_cell.length_b   1.000
_cell.length_c   1.000
_cell.angle_alpha   90.00
_cell.angle_beta   90.00
_cell.angle_gamma   90.00
#
_symmetry.space_group_name_H-M   'P 1'
#
loop_
_entity.id
_entity.type
_entity.pdbx_description
1 polymer ?
#
loop_
_entity_poly.entity_id
_entity_poly.type
_entity_poly.pdbx_seq_one_letter_code
_entity_poly.pdbx_strand_id
1 'polypeptide(L)'
;MESEVERLRRLLNETKQKEEALEQVIKQIEEAIKQRDEALDIIYEGSLRKLSTGIPKLQSYNGSGNTKPSNTKTLCYYHHEKITIKEVGISEFVHIKGNRIDAENLEKDKSLLSWSTEKNVQELVERLLTDISKLCKATKKLAFKQESALSDSQDISTSGNKKKGARWDNAVLHVRFGNVCGVGEVKKPNIKKNGEDLSIRDIGLFKQIFNYLCQARDGHEVNFSFGFVTTYNYWRICWLQNAHNASQADTVEEFKKSTGTVSNRTKLYLYVTEKFSVEHKNAPKILLEMLFKMSLCENQAPENIINSECRYHFGNESGTRYKKLPDNLTLSHEWSKSNKSFYILHNYGPGGDGRTHLVCDTSGRIGVLKILKERINATAEEKRWIRLWGNATARQVTIHGEEAIFMKYAYCAKLIDDKVIFTDPRGRELTQQNINADIKDGVDFDNAELQNYMKNPAKALNEALEAMSRKKMVHKDVEWRHLALLPVKKDQVYTVTPILIDLTRVSAQKKGNSKWKSTAYKRLVDQIASTTTPTASTTTPIKKRRKKRSVSNVASVQDSPNKKRKI
;
A
#
# COMPACT_ATOMS: atom_id res chain seq x y z
N MET A 1 34.41 54.41 -2.25
CA MET A 1 32.96 54.12 -2.29
C MET A 1 32.46 53.92 -3.71
N GLU A 2 32.73 54.83 -4.66
CA GLU A 2 32.24 54.70 -6.05
C GLU A 2 32.67 53.41 -6.76
N SER A 3 33.94 52.99 -6.61
CA SER A 3 34.42 51.71 -7.16
C SER A 3 33.67 50.48 -6.63
N GLU A 4 33.21 50.51 -5.38
CA GLU A 4 32.46 49.39 -4.79
C GLU A 4 31.00 49.40 -5.26
N VAL A 5 30.41 50.59 -5.42
CA VAL A 5 29.08 50.75 -6.02
C VAL A 5 29.07 50.22 -7.46
N GLU A 6 30.11 50.50 -8.25
CA GLU A 6 30.19 50.02 -9.64
C GLU A 6 30.39 48.50 -9.71
N ARG A 7 31.21 47.93 -8.82
CA ARG A 7 31.35 46.48 -8.66
C ARG A 7 30.01 45.80 -8.33
N LEU A 8 29.25 46.35 -7.38
CA LEU A 8 27.95 45.81 -6.99
C LEU A 8 26.92 45.92 -8.12
N ARG A 9 26.95 46.98 -8.92
CA ARG A 9 26.10 47.11 -10.13
C ARG A 9 26.42 46.04 -11.17
N ARG A 10 27.71 45.76 -11.39
CA ARG A 10 28.16 44.70 -12.29
C ARG A 10 27.66 43.33 -11.83
N LEU A 11 27.86 43.00 -10.55
CA LEU A 11 27.39 41.75 -9.97
C LEU A 11 25.86 41.61 -10.05
N LEU A 12 25.11 42.69 -9.79
CA LEU A 12 23.65 42.67 -9.89
C LEU A 12 23.18 42.41 -11.33
N ASN A 13 23.85 43.00 -12.33
CA ASN A 13 23.53 42.75 -13.73
C ASN A 13 23.89 41.32 -14.15
N GLU A 14 25.03 40.79 -13.71
CA GLU A 14 25.41 39.38 -13.93
C GLU A 14 24.40 38.42 -13.27
N THR A 15 23.93 38.71 -12.06
CA THR A 15 22.90 37.89 -11.39
C THR A 15 21.58 37.91 -12.16
N LYS A 16 21.14 39.07 -12.65
CA LYS A 16 19.92 39.17 -13.48
C LYS A 16 20.03 38.38 -14.77
N GLN A 17 21.18 38.47 -15.46
CA GLN A 17 21.43 37.69 -16.67
C GLN A 17 21.39 36.18 -16.39
N LYS A 18 21.92 35.74 -15.24
CA LYS A 18 21.85 34.33 -14.81
C LYS A 18 20.43 33.89 -14.47
N GLU A 19 19.63 34.76 -13.83
CA GLU A 19 18.22 34.50 -13.52
C GLU A 19 17.39 34.34 -14.80
N GLU A 20 17.55 35.25 -15.77
CA GLU A 20 16.90 35.17 -17.08
C GLU A 20 17.33 33.90 -17.86
N ALA A 21 18.61 33.54 -17.80
CA ALA A 21 19.10 32.30 -18.41
C ALA A 21 18.49 31.06 -17.75
N LEU A 22 18.33 31.06 -16.42
CA LEU A 22 17.71 29.95 -15.69
C LEU A 22 16.21 29.81 -16.03
N GLU A 23 15.48 30.92 -16.14
CA GLU A 23 14.07 30.91 -16.57
C GLU A 23 13.92 30.33 -17.98
N GLN A 24 14.84 30.65 -18.90
CA GLN A 24 14.85 30.06 -20.24
C GLN A 24 15.10 28.54 -20.21
N VAL A 25 16.02 28.07 -19.37
CA VAL A 25 16.29 26.63 -19.20
C VAL A 25 15.08 25.90 -18.62
N ILE A 26 14.41 26.46 -17.61
CA ILE A 26 13.18 25.87 -17.03
C ILE A 26 12.11 25.73 -18.12
N LYS A 27 11.89 26.77 -18.93
CA LYS A 27 10.92 26.74 -20.03
C LYS A 27 11.25 25.68 -21.08
N GLN A 28 12.54 25.50 -21.40
CA GLN A 28 12.99 24.43 -22.32
C GLN A 28 12.75 23.03 -21.74
N ILE A 29 12.98 22.84 -20.44
CA ILE A 29 12.71 21.57 -19.75
C ILE A 29 11.20 21.25 -19.74
N GLU A 30 10.36 22.24 -19.46
CA GLU A 30 8.90 22.09 -19.47
C GLU A 30 8.39 21.68 -20.86
N GLU A 31 8.88 22.31 -21.92
CA GLU A 31 8.55 21.96 -23.30
C GLU A 31 9.07 20.56 -23.69
N ALA A 32 10.28 20.19 -23.26
CA ALA A 32 10.83 18.86 -23.50
C ALA A 32 10.04 17.76 -22.77
N ILE A 33 9.58 18.02 -21.55
CA ILE A 33 8.68 17.09 -20.81
C ILE A 33 7.37 16.92 -21.59
N LYS A 34 6.80 18.02 -22.08
CA LYS A 34 5.56 18.01 -22.87
C LYS A 34 5.73 17.20 -24.16
N GLN A 35 6.78 17.46 -24.93
CA GLN A 35 7.08 16.72 -26.17
C GLN A 35 7.34 15.24 -25.93
N ARG A 36 8.05 14.89 -24.83
CA ARG A 36 8.26 13.49 -24.46
C ARG A 36 6.94 12.79 -24.13
N ASP A 37 6.06 13.46 -23.38
CA ASP A 37 4.78 12.89 -23.00
C ASP A 37 3.87 12.72 -24.24
N GLU A 38 3.85 13.69 -25.18
CA GLU A 38 3.18 13.56 -26.49
C GLU A 38 3.76 12.41 -27.34
N ALA A 39 5.09 12.25 -27.40
CA ALA A 39 5.74 11.17 -28.14
C ALA A 39 5.45 9.79 -27.54
N LEU A 40 5.37 9.69 -26.21
CA LEU A 40 4.96 8.46 -25.53
C LEU A 40 3.53 8.09 -25.94
N ASP A 41 2.61 9.06 -25.96
CA ASP A 41 1.21 8.81 -26.36
C ASP A 41 1.13 8.27 -27.80
N ILE A 42 1.90 8.81 -28.75
CA ILE A 42 1.97 8.31 -30.14
C ILE A 42 2.51 6.87 -30.22
N ILE A 43 3.60 6.56 -29.50
CA ILE A 43 4.19 5.21 -29.46
C ILE A 43 3.20 4.20 -28.86
N TYR A 44 2.42 4.63 -27.86
CA TYR A 44 1.41 3.80 -27.23
C TYR A 44 0.22 3.54 -28.15
N GLU A 45 -0.29 4.55 -28.87
CA GLU A 45 -1.34 4.36 -29.89
C GLU A 45 -0.88 3.41 -31.01
N GLY A 46 0.37 3.51 -31.45
CA GLY A 46 0.95 2.60 -32.43
C GLY A 46 1.13 1.16 -31.93
N SER A 47 1.38 0.99 -30.63
CA SER A 47 1.54 -0.33 -30.00
C SER A 47 0.20 -1.04 -29.75
N LEU A 48 -0.86 -0.28 -29.46
CA LEU A 48 -2.24 -0.78 -29.38
C LEU A 48 -2.72 -1.35 -30.73
N ARG A 49 -2.40 -0.69 -31.85
CA ARG A 49 -2.76 -1.18 -33.20
C ARG A 49 -2.02 -2.45 -33.65
N LYS A 50 -0.86 -2.79 -33.05
CA LYS A 50 -0.12 -4.02 -33.38
C LYS A 50 -0.57 -5.25 -32.58
N LEU A 51 -1.29 -5.06 -31.47
CA LEU A 51 -1.83 -6.17 -30.65
C LEU A 51 -3.16 -6.72 -31.21
N SER A 52 -3.82 -6.00 -32.12
CA SER A 52 -5.13 -6.38 -32.67
C SER A 52 -5.08 -7.34 -33.87
N THR A 53 -3.89 -7.71 -34.40
CA THR A 53 -3.77 -8.54 -35.62
C THR A 53 -3.08 -9.90 -35.42
N GLY A 54 -2.93 -10.39 -34.18
CA GLY A 54 -2.03 -11.51 -33.89
C GLY A 54 -2.50 -12.57 -32.90
N ILE A 55 -3.78 -12.89 -32.79
CA ILE A 55 -4.25 -14.01 -31.96
C ILE A 55 -4.57 -15.24 -32.84
N PRO A 56 -3.91 -16.40 -32.65
CA PRO A 56 -4.23 -17.62 -33.39
C PRO A 56 -5.66 -18.10 -33.12
N LYS A 57 -6.37 -18.55 -34.15
CA LYS A 57 -7.64 -19.28 -33.99
C LYS A 57 -7.42 -20.55 -33.17
N LEU A 58 -7.88 -20.57 -31.93
CA LEU A 58 -7.86 -21.77 -31.09
C LEU A 58 -8.98 -22.73 -31.51
N GLN A 59 -8.60 -23.96 -31.83
CA GLN A 59 -9.54 -25.06 -32.11
C GLN A 59 -10.34 -25.41 -30.86
N SER A 60 -11.65 -25.64 -31.04
CA SER A 60 -12.60 -25.97 -29.99
C SER A 60 -12.22 -27.27 -29.28
N TYR A 61 -12.01 -27.21 -27.95
CA TYR A 61 -11.80 -28.38 -27.10
C TYR A 61 -13.12 -28.80 -26.43
N ASN A 62 -13.66 -29.94 -26.84
CA ASN A 62 -14.86 -30.54 -26.24
C ASN A 62 -14.45 -31.47 -25.09
N GLY A 63 -14.44 -30.95 -23.86
CA GLY A 63 -14.26 -31.74 -22.64
C GLY A 63 -15.51 -31.69 -21.77
N SER A 64 -16.31 -32.76 -21.77
CA SER A 64 -17.48 -32.95 -20.90
C SER A 64 -17.05 -33.40 -19.50
N GLY A 65 -16.58 -32.47 -18.67
CA GLY A 65 -16.25 -32.73 -17.27
C GLY A 65 -17.41 -32.39 -16.32
N ASN A 66 -18.30 -33.33 -16.05
CA ASN A 66 -19.30 -33.22 -14.98
C ASN A 66 -18.67 -33.53 -13.61
N THR A 67 -18.04 -32.55 -12.97
CA THR A 67 -17.65 -32.65 -11.56
C THR A 67 -18.64 -31.89 -10.69
N LYS A 68 -19.34 -32.63 -9.81
CA LYS A 68 -20.21 -32.04 -8.78
C LYS A 68 -19.39 -31.09 -7.88
N PRO A 69 -19.91 -29.90 -7.52
CA PRO A 69 -19.25 -29.00 -6.59
C PRO A 69 -19.12 -29.69 -5.23
N SER A 70 -17.88 -29.74 -4.71
CA SER A 70 -17.60 -30.27 -3.37
C SER A 70 -18.16 -29.33 -2.31
N ASN A 71 -18.81 -29.88 -1.28
CA ASN A 71 -19.24 -29.17 -0.06
C ASN A 71 -18.04 -28.72 0.80
N THR A 72 -17.10 -27.97 0.23
CA THR A 72 -16.07 -27.27 0.98
C THR A 72 -16.74 -26.13 1.73
N LYS A 73 -16.93 -26.28 3.05
CA LYS A 73 -17.33 -25.19 3.95
C LYS A 73 -16.36 -24.03 3.74
N THR A 74 -16.79 -23.01 3.01
CA THR A 74 -16.03 -21.77 2.85
C THR A 74 -15.76 -21.22 4.25
N LEU A 75 -14.49 -20.99 4.58
CA LEU A 75 -14.07 -20.43 5.86
C LEU A 75 -14.59 -18.99 5.96
N CYS A 76 -15.73 -18.83 6.65
CA CYS A 76 -16.36 -17.53 6.86
C CYS A 76 -15.58 -16.73 7.90
N TYR A 77 -15.09 -15.56 7.51
CA TYR A 77 -14.33 -14.64 8.36
C TYR A 77 -15.21 -13.97 9.41
N TYR A 78 -16.46 -13.68 9.06
CA TYR A 78 -17.44 -13.02 9.91
C TYR A 78 -18.69 -13.89 10.02
N HIS A 79 -19.40 -13.80 11.15
CA HIS A 79 -20.71 -14.43 11.29
C HIS A 79 -21.68 -13.77 10.29
N HIS A 80 -22.01 -14.50 9.23
CA HIS A 80 -22.85 -14.02 8.12
C HIS A 80 -24.27 -13.61 8.52
N GLU A 81 -24.71 -13.98 9.72
CA GLU A 81 -26.06 -13.73 10.25
C GLU A 81 -26.37 -12.25 10.48
N LYS A 82 -25.39 -11.34 10.29
CA LYS A 82 -25.53 -9.90 10.58
C LYS A 82 -25.22 -8.97 9.40
N ILE A 83 -25.07 -9.50 8.18
CA ILE A 83 -24.78 -8.67 6.99
C ILE A 83 -26.10 -8.16 6.41
N THR A 84 -26.23 -6.84 6.29
CA THR A 84 -27.32 -6.19 5.54
C THR A 84 -26.77 -5.66 4.23
N ILE A 85 -27.29 -6.17 3.11
CA ILE A 85 -26.93 -5.70 1.76
C ILE A 85 -27.82 -4.50 1.42
N LYS A 86 -27.21 -3.37 1.07
CA LYS A 86 -27.90 -2.17 0.60
C LYS A 86 -27.58 -1.96 -0.87
N GLU A 87 -28.58 -2.11 -1.73
CA GLU A 87 -28.46 -1.75 -3.14
C GLU A 87 -28.62 -0.23 -3.27
N VAL A 88 -27.71 0.39 -4.03
CA VAL A 88 -27.65 1.84 -4.26
C VAL A 88 -27.53 2.15 -5.74
N GLY A 89 -28.01 3.32 -6.16
CA GLY A 89 -27.91 3.75 -7.55
C GLY A 89 -26.45 3.93 -7.99
N ILE A 90 -26.15 3.70 -9.27
CA ILE A 90 -24.80 3.96 -9.82
C ILE A 90 -24.43 5.44 -9.67
N SER A 91 -25.40 6.35 -9.72
CA SER A 91 -25.21 7.79 -9.52
C SER A 91 -24.74 8.16 -8.11
N GLU A 92 -25.01 7.31 -7.12
CA GLU A 92 -24.46 7.48 -5.77
C GLU A 92 -22.96 7.14 -5.73
N PHE A 93 -22.42 6.47 -6.74
CA PHE A 93 -20.98 6.37 -6.91
C PHE A 93 -20.47 7.62 -7.65
N VAL A 94 -20.33 8.72 -6.89
CA VAL A 94 -20.06 10.06 -7.44
C VAL A 94 -18.69 10.14 -8.10
N HIS A 95 -18.61 10.88 -9.20
CA HIS A 95 -17.39 11.10 -9.95
C HIS A 95 -16.51 12.18 -9.32
N ILE A 96 -15.21 11.89 -9.17
CA ILE A 96 -14.24 12.90 -8.73
C ILE A 96 -13.96 13.90 -9.86
N LYS A 97 -14.33 15.17 -9.64
CA LYS A 97 -14.11 16.28 -10.58
C LYS A 97 -12.62 16.57 -10.75
N GLY A 98 -12.18 16.89 -11.97
CA GLY A 98 -10.84 17.42 -12.25
C GLY A 98 -9.88 16.50 -13.02
N ASN A 99 -10.28 15.25 -13.32
CA ASN A 99 -9.52 14.37 -14.22
C ASN A 99 -10.28 14.22 -15.55
N ARG A 100 -9.67 14.68 -16.65
CA ARG A 100 -10.21 14.46 -18.00
C ARG A 100 -10.01 12.98 -18.35
N ILE A 101 -11.10 12.26 -18.56
CA ILE A 101 -11.08 10.83 -18.90
C ILE A 101 -11.38 10.72 -20.40
N ASP A 102 -10.35 10.44 -21.20
CA ASP A 102 -10.52 10.20 -22.64
C ASP A 102 -10.97 8.74 -22.86
N ALA A 103 -12.24 8.47 -22.57
CA ALA A 103 -12.85 7.14 -22.69
C ALA A 103 -13.27 6.77 -24.13
N GLU A 104 -13.13 7.68 -25.10
CA GLU A 104 -13.63 7.51 -26.47
C GLU A 104 -12.83 6.45 -27.28
N ASN A 105 -11.66 6.04 -26.79
CA ASN A 105 -10.73 5.14 -27.51
C ASN A 105 -10.75 3.67 -27.06
N LEU A 106 -11.70 3.23 -26.22
CA LEU A 106 -11.79 1.80 -25.85
C LEU A 106 -12.39 0.98 -27.02
N GLU A 107 -11.52 0.38 -27.84
CA GLU A 107 -11.92 -0.47 -28.96
C GLU A 107 -12.69 -1.70 -28.46
N LYS A 108 -13.93 -1.88 -28.94
CA LYS A 108 -14.81 -2.97 -28.51
C LYS A 108 -14.43 -4.26 -29.23
N ASP A 109 -13.65 -5.13 -28.60
CA ASP A 109 -13.45 -6.48 -29.10
C ASP A 109 -14.76 -7.28 -28.95
N LYS A 110 -15.56 -7.28 -30.03
CA LYS A 110 -16.87 -7.93 -30.13
C LYS A 110 -16.79 -9.38 -30.60
N SER A 111 -15.60 -9.93 -30.79
CA SER A 111 -15.49 -11.34 -31.11
C SER A 111 -16.11 -12.15 -29.96
N LEU A 112 -17.12 -12.96 -30.27
CA LEU A 112 -17.86 -13.80 -29.31
C LEU A 112 -16.86 -14.57 -28.45
N LEU A 113 -16.55 -14.03 -27.28
CA LEU A 113 -15.65 -14.67 -26.32
C LEU A 113 -16.34 -15.95 -25.86
N SER A 114 -15.93 -17.08 -26.41
CA SER A 114 -16.32 -18.38 -25.87
C SER A 114 -15.59 -18.55 -24.55
N TRP A 115 -16.25 -18.20 -23.44
CA TRP A 115 -15.73 -18.38 -22.08
C TRP A 115 -15.67 -19.87 -21.73
N SER A 116 -14.63 -20.57 -22.19
CA SER A 116 -14.48 -22.00 -21.91
C SER A 116 -14.31 -22.24 -20.40
N THR A 117 -13.60 -21.35 -19.71
CA THR A 117 -13.33 -21.46 -18.26
C THR A 117 -13.43 -20.12 -17.52
N GLU A 118 -13.63 -20.17 -16.19
CA GLU A 118 -13.62 -18.99 -15.32
C GLU A 118 -12.29 -18.24 -15.33
N LYS A 119 -11.17 -18.98 -15.49
CA LYS A 119 -9.83 -18.40 -15.67
C LYS A 119 -9.78 -17.44 -16.85
N ASN A 120 -10.46 -17.76 -17.96
CA ASN A 120 -10.49 -16.86 -19.10
C ASN A 120 -11.27 -15.57 -18.80
N VAL A 121 -12.35 -15.66 -18.01
CA VAL A 121 -13.09 -14.47 -17.56
C VAL A 121 -12.19 -13.59 -16.67
N GLN A 122 -11.45 -14.20 -15.74
CA GLN A 122 -10.48 -13.49 -14.89
C GLN A 122 -9.40 -12.78 -15.72
N GLU A 123 -8.79 -13.45 -16.68
CA GLU A 123 -7.77 -12.86 -17.57
C GLU A 123 -8.32 -11.67 -18.37
N LEU A 124 -9.59 -11.73 -18.78
CA LEU A 124 -10.24 -10.65 -19.54
C LEU A 124 -10.64 -9.47 -18.67
N VAL A 125 -11.11 -9.72 -17.45
CA VAL A 125 -11.33 -8.71 -16.41
C VAL A 125 -10.02 -8.00 -16.08
N GLU A 126 -8.93 -8.75 -15.89
CA GLU A 126 -7.60 -8.19 -15.61
C GLU A 126 -7.11 -7.28 -16.74
N ARG A 127 -7.21 -7.73 -18.00
CA ARG A 127 -6.84 -6.89 -19.17
C ARG A 127 -7.68 -5.62 -19.24
N LEU A 128 -9.00 -5.74 -19.11
CA LEU A 128 -9.90 -4.59 -19.15
C LEU A 128 -9.55 -3.57 -18.05
N LEU A 129 -9.37 -4.01 -16.81
CA LEU A 129 -9.03 -3.12 -15.71
C LEU A 129 -7.62 -2.54 -15.85
N THR A 130 -6.69 -3.28 -16.45
CA THR A 130 -5.35 -2.79 -16.80
C THR A 130 -5.41 -1.70 -17.87
N ASP A 131 -6.26 -1.84 -18.87
CA ASP A 131 -6.41 -0.82 -19.91
C ASP A 131 -7.12 0.42 -19.36
N ILE A 132 -8.16 0.24 -18.54
CA ILE A 132 -8.82 1.34 -17.85
C ILE A 132 -7.85 2.04 -16.89
N SER A 133 -7.00 1.32 -16.15
CA SER A 133 -6.05 1.93 -15.22
C SER A 133 -4.99 2.80 -15.92
N LYS A 134 -4.71 2.56 -17.20
CA LYS A 134 -3.81 3.40 -18.01
C LYS A 134 -4.41 4.76 -18.34
N LEU A 135 -5.75 4.88 -18.36
CA LEU A 135 -6.46 6.13 -18.67
C LEU A 135 -6.25 7.22 -17.59
N CYS A 136 -5.86 6.87 -16.37
CA CYS A 136 -5.55 7.83 -15.31
C CYS A 136 -4.17 7.59 -14.69
N LYS A 137 -3.35 8.65 -14.61
CA LYS A 137 -1.99 8.58 -14.06
C LYS A 137 -1.95 8.05 -12.63
N ALA A 138 -2.96 8.35 -11.81
CA ALA A 138 -3.04 7.85 -10.43
C ALA A 138 -3.26 6.34 -10.36
N THR A 139 -4.03 5.78 -11.31
CA THR A 139 -4.32 4.34 -11.37
C THR A 139 -3.25 3.53 -12.13
N LYS A 140 -2.34 4.18 -12.88
CA LYS A 140 -1.19 3.51 -13.55
C LYS A 140 -0.30 2.70 -12.61
N LYS A 141 -0.39 2.96 -11.30
CA LYS A 141 0.34 2.24 -10.26
C LYS A 141 -0.34 0.95 -9.81
N LEU A 142 -1.59 0.71 -10.21
CA LEU A 142 -2.32 -0.49 -9.84
C LEU A 142 -1.81 -1.70 -10.62
N ALA A 143 -1.60 -2.79 -9.91
CA ALA A 143 -1.28 -4.09 -10.46
C ALA A 143 -2.38 -5.07 -10.03
N PHE A 144 -2.92 -5.76 -11.01
CA PHE A 144 -3.91 -6.81 -10.81
C PHE A 144 -3.15 -8.12 -10.59
N LYS A 145 -3.51 -8.86 -9.54
CA LYS A 145 -2.91 -10.16 -9.26
C LYS A 145 -3.99 -11.16 -8.91
N GLN A 146 -3.89 -12.35 -9.49
CA GLN A 146 -4.67 -13.47 -9.00
C GLN A 146 -4.17 -13.85 -7.60
N GLU A 147 -5.12 -14.12 -6.71
CA GLU A 147 -4.88 -14.40 -5.30
C GLU A 147 -4.30 -15.82 -5.12
N SER A 148 -3.01 -15.99 -5.36
CA SER A 148 -2.25 -17.08 -4.73
C SER A 148 -1.62 -16.64 -3.40
N ALA A 149 -1.69 -15.34 -3.07
CA ALA A 149 -0.85 -14.68 -2.07
C ALA A 149 -1.56 -14.22 -0.78
N LEU A 150 -2.90 -14.24 -0.74
CA LEU A 150 -3.68 -14.00 0.49
C LEU A 150 -4.20 -15.31 1.09
N SER A 151 -4.34 -16.35 0.27
CA SER A 151 -4.70 -17.71 0.67
C SER A 151 -3.45 -18.57 0.76
N ASP A 152 -2.55 -18.23 1.68
CA ASP A 152 -1.55 -19.19 2.16
C ASP A 152 -2.22 -20.40 2.87
N SER A 153 -3.53 -20.36 3.10
CA SER A 153 -4.35 -21.48 3.58
C SER A 153 -4.64 -22.55 2.51
N GLN A 154 -3.62 -23.05 1.80
CA GLN A 154 -3.74 -24.42 1.35
C GLN A 154 -3.80 -25.28 2.61
N ASP A 155 -4.95 -25.89 2.89
CA ASP A 155 -5.02 -27.07 3.74
C ASP A 155 -4.11 -28.10 3.08
N ILE A 156 -2.82 -28.12 3.48
CA ILE A 156 -1.90 -29.20 3.18
C ILE A 156 -2.40 -30.36 4.02
N SER A 157 -3.44 -31.05 3.56
CA SER A 157 -3.73 -32.38 4.05
C SER A 157 -2.48 -33.20 3.72
N THR A 158 -1.78 -33.64 4.74
CA THR A 158 -0.55 -34.45 4.68
C THR A 158 -0.73 -35.82 4.03
N SER A 159 -1.90 -36.12 3.44
CA SER A 159 -2.12 -37.30 2.62
C SER A 159 -1.73 -37.00 1.17
N GLY A 160 -0.80 -37.78 0.62
CA GLY A 160 -0.11 -37.60 -0.69
C GLY A 160 -0.96 -37.57 -1.96
N ASN A 161 -2.26 -37.26 -1.87
CA ASN A 161 -3.08 -36.90 -3.01
C ASN A 161 -3.17 -35.39 -3.11
N LYS A 162 -2.26 -34.79 -3.90
CA LYS A 162 -2.41 -33.43 -4.44
C LYS A 162 -3.65 -33.38 -5.34
N LYS A 163 -4.86 -33.47 -4.77
CA LYS A 163 -6.05 -32.97 -5.45
C LYS A 163 -5.72 -31.51 -5.74
N LYS A 164 -5.68 -31.13 -7.03
CA LYS A 164 -5.57 -29.74 -7.46
C LYS A 164 -6.63 -28.98 -6.65
N GLY A 165 -6.18 -28.29 -5.60
CA GLY A 165 -7.06 -27.62 -4.65
C GLY A 165 -7.99 -26.68 -5.42
N ALA A 166 -9.21 -26.52 -4.91
CA ALA A 166 -10.16 -25.55 -5.44
C ALA A 166 -9.40 -24.25 -5.73
N ARG A 167 -9.34 -23.90 -7.03
CA ARG A 167 -8.77 -22.62 -7.43
C ARG A 167 -9.69 -21.55 -6.86
N TRP A 168 -9.10 -20.53 -6.27
CA TRP A 168 -9.86 -19.40 -5.76
C TRP A 168 -10.35 -18.59 -6.96
N ASP A 169 -11.59 -18.13 -6.87
CA ASP A 169 -12.33 -17.42 -7.92
C ASP A 169 -12.03 -15.90 -7.92
N ASN A 170 -11.04 -15.48 -7.13
CA ASN A 170 -10.82 -14.08 -6.74
C ASN A 170 -9.75 -13.36 -7.58
N ALA A 171 -9.96 -12.06 -7.76
CA ALA A 171 -8.95 -11.10 -8.21
C ALA A 171 -8.58 -10.14 -7.06
N VAL A 172 -7.29 -9.99 -6.75
CA VAL A 172 -6.83 -9.02 -5.74
C VAL A 172 -6.15 -7.86 -6.44
N LEU A 173 -6.52 -6.64 -6.04
CA LEU A 173 -5.96 -5.42 -6.60
C LEU A 173 -4.90 -4.89 -5.64
N HIS A 174 -3.68 -4.75 -6.15
CA HIS A 174 -2.57 -4.16 -5.43
C HIS A 174 -2.23 -2.77 -5.99
N VAL A 175 -1.82 -1.86 -5.11
CA VAL A 175 -1.08 -0.65 -5.51
C VAL A 175 0.39 -1.01 -5.70
N ARG A 176 1.13 -0.17 -6.44
CA ARG A 176 2.59 -0.18 -6.55
C ARG A 176 3.20 -0.44 -5.17
N PHE A 177 4.15 -1.37 -5.14
CA PHE A 177 4.77 -1.93 -3.93
C PHE A 177 3.94 -3.00 -3.20
N GLY A 178 2.88 -3.55 -3.79
CA GLY A 178 2.28 -4.80 -3.31
C GLY A 178 1.27 -4.66 -2.15
N ASN A 179 0.90 -3.44 -1.78
CA ASN A 179 -0.18 -3.20 -0.81
C ASN A 179 -1.54 -3.48 -1.48
N VAL A 180 -2.41 -4.23 -0.82
CA VAL A 180 -3.78 -4.44 -1.29
C VAL A 180 -4.56 -3.14 -1.14
N CYS A 181 -5.32 -2.74 -2.16
CA CYS A 181 -6.21 -1.56 -2.09
C CYS A 181 -7.65 -1.83 -2.51
N GLY A 182 -7.91 -3.04 -2.99
CA GLY A 182 -9.25 -3.46 -3.40
C GLY A 182 -9.26 -4.94 -3.70
N VAL A 183 -10.47 -5.49 -3.77
CA VAL A 183 -10.71 -6.91 -4.03
C VAL A 183 -11.80 -7.06 -5.08
N GLY A 184 -11.72 -8.11 -5.89
CA GLY A 184 -12.65 -8.40 -6.96
C GLY A 184 -13.05 -9.85 -6.94
N GLU A 185 -14.33 -10.12 -7.15
CA GLU A 185 -14.84 -11.47 -7.31
C GLU A 185 -15.31 -11.66 -8.75
N VAL A 186 -14.71 -12.62 -9.45
CA VAL A 186 -14.98 -12.84 -10.87
C VAL A 186 -15.64 -14.20 -11.04
N LYS A 187 -16.85 -14.22 -11.58
CA LYS A 187 -17.58 -15.48 -11.83
C LYS A 187 -17.76 -15.74 -13.32
N LYS A 188 -17.82 -17.02 -13.68
CA LYS A 188 -18.30 -17.41 -15.00
C LYS A 188 -19.77 -16.99 -15.19
N PRO A 189 -20.15 -16.33 -16.30
CA PRO A 189 -21.55 -16.05 -16.61
C PRO A 189 -22.40 -17.32 -16.55
N ASN A 190 -23.52 -17.27 -15.84
CA ASN A 190 -24.51 -18.35 -15.82
C ASN A 190 -25.80 -17.87 -16.49
N ILE A 191 -25.75 -17.86 -17.82
CA ILE A 191 -26.81 -17.32 -18.68
C ILE A 191 -27.90 -18.37 -18.84
N LYS A 192 -29.08 -18.09 -18.30
CA LYS A 192 -30.29 -18.89 -18.53
C LYS A 192 -30.74 -18.81 -20.00
N LYS A 193 -31.64 -19.72 -20.41
CA LYS A 193 -32.26 -19.69 -21.75
C LYS A 193 -32.92 -18.35 -22.11
N ASN A 194 -33.35 -17.57 -21.12
CA ASN A 194 -33.94 -16.24 -21.30
C ASN A 194 -32.91 -15.09 -21.35
N GLY A 195 -31.60 -15.39 -21.37
CA GLY A 195 -30.53 -14.41 -21.39
C GLY A 195 -30.17 -13.81 -20.01
N GLU A 196 -30.84 -14.20 -18.93
CA GLU A 196 -30.55 -13.70 -17.59
C GLU A 196 -29.30 -14.35 -17.00
N ASP A 197 -28.32 -13.53 -16.59
CA ASP A 197 -27.15 -13.99 -15.84
C ASP A 197 -27.45 -14.01 -14.34
N LEU A 198 -27.55 -15.22 -13.77
CA LEU A 198 -27.89 -15.42 -12.36
C LEU A 198 -26.72 -15.24 -11.40
N SER A 199 -25.50 -15.35 -11.90
CA SER A 199 -24.28 -15.37 -11.07
C SER A 199 -24.18 -14.12 -10.19
N ILE A 200 -24.49 -12.94 -10.74
CA ILE A 200 -24.31 -11.65 -10.06
C ILE A 200 -25.44 -11.26 -9.09
N ARG A 201 -26.40 -12.15 -8.84
CA ARG A 201 -27.48 -11.99 -7.84
C ARG A 201 -27.36 -12.95 -6.67
N ASP A 202 -26.39 -13.86 -6.70
CA ASP A 202 -26.25 -14.86 -5.65
C ASP A 202 -25.84 -14.20 -4.32
N ILE A 203 -26.65 -14.40 -3.28
CA ILE A 203 -26.35 -13.91 -1.95
C ILE A 203 -25.06 -14.55 -1.38
N GLY A 204 -24.73 -15.76 -1.83
CA GLY A 204 -23.47 -16.43 -1.54
C GLY A 204 -22.28 -15.62 -2.05
N LEU A 205 -22.41 -15.03 -3.24
CA LEU A 205 -21.38 -14.18 -3.85
C LEU A 205 -21.16 -12.89 -3.06
N PHE A 206 -22.24 -12.25 -2.62
CA PHE A 206 -22.13 -11.04 -1.79
C PHE A 206 -21.53 -11.33 -0.41
N LYS A 207 -21.79 -12.51 0.16
CA LYS A 207 -21.12 -12.97 1.38
C LYS A 207 -19.62 -13.20 1.18
N GLN A 208 -19.22 -13.71 0.00
CA GLN A 208 -17.81 -13.90 -0.35
C GLN A 208 -17.08 -12.56 -0.49
N ILE A 209 -17.56 -11.65 -1.35
CA ILE A 209 -16.92 -10.33 -1.52
C ILE A 209 -16.92 -9.52 -0.21
N PHE A 210 -17.97 -9.65 0.62
CA PHE A 210 -17.99 -9.03 1.94
C PHE A 210 -16.82 -9.51 2.82
N ASN A 211 -16.55 -10.82 2.84
CA ASN A 211 -15.43 -11.37 3.60
C ASN A 211 -14.09 -10.83 3.07
N TYR A 212 -13.91 -10.75 1.75
CA TYR A 212 -12.69 -10.21 1.15
C TYR A 212 -12.50 -8.73 1.46
N LEU A 213 -13.58 -7.94 1.43
CA LEU A 213 -13.52 -6.52 1.80
C LEU A 213 -13.14 -6.35 3.27
N CYS A 214 -13.71 -7.18 4.16
CA CYS A 214 -13.33 -7.12 5.56
C CYS A 214 -11.90 -7.60 5.80
N GLN A 215 -11.41 -8.58 5.04
CA GLN A 215 -10.01 -9.01 5.06
C GLN A 215 -9.07 -7.91 4.55
N ALA A 216 -9.45 -7.20 3.48
CA ALA A 216 -8.72 -6.02 3.02
C ALA A 216 -8.64 -4.94 4.11
N ARG A 217 -9.75 -4.64 4.78
CA ARG A 217 -9.80 -3.68 5.89
C ARG A 217 -8.93 -4.12 7.07
N ASP A 218 -9.14 -5.32 7.57
CA ASP A 218 -8.60 -5.75 8.86
C ASP A 218 -7.20 -6.38 8.72
N GLY A 219 -6.93 -7.11 7.63
CA GLY A 219 -5.66 -7.80 7.39
C GLY A 219 -4.68 -7.01 6.51
N HIS A 220 -5.17 -6.08 5.71
CA HIS A 220 -4.34 -5.21 4.86
C HIS A 220 -4.50 -3.72 5.18
N GLU A 221 -5.23 -3.39 6.23
CA GLU A 221 -5.33 -2.03 6.76
C GLU A 221 -5.89 -1.01 5.78
N VAL A 222 -6.70 -1.47 4.83
CA VAL A 222 -7.33 -0.60 3.83
C VAL A 222 -8.41 0.22 4.51
N ASN A 223 -8.16 1.53 4.72
CA ASN A 223 -9.07 2.43 5.45
C ASN A 223 -10.49 2.43 4.85
N PHE A 224 -10.60 2.48 3.52
CA PHE A 224 -11.86 2.35 2.80
C PHE A 224 -11.83 1.13 1.89
N SER A 225 -12.47 0.05 2.31
CA SER A 225 -12.48 -1.17 1.51
C SER A 225 -13.52 -1.08 0.39
N PHE A 226 -13.03 -0.96 -0.83
CA PHE A 226 -13.80 -1.06 -2.07
C PHE A 226 -13.50 -2.37 -2.79
N GLY A 227 -14.46 -2.83 -3.58
CA GLY A 227 -14.33 -4.02 -4.40
C GLY A 227 -15.34 -4.08 -5.52
N PHE A 228 -15.34 -5.18 -6.26
CA PHE A 228 -16.34 -5.42 -7.29
C PHE A 228 -16.70 -6.89 -7.39
N VAL A 229 -17.85 -7.13 -8.02
CA VAL A 229 -18.29 -8.45 -8.45
C VAL A 229 -18.57 -8.37 -9.94
N THR A 230 -18.06 -9.31 -10.73
CA THR A 230 -18.24 -9.27 -12.19
C THR A 230 -18.31 -10.65 -12.84
N THR A 231 -19.03 -10.71 -13.96
CA THR A 231 -18.95 -11.81 -14.94
C THR A 231 -18.34 -11.37 -16.26
N TYR A 232 -17.52 -10.32 -16.22
CA TYR A 232 -17.09 -9.51 -17.35
C TYR A 232 -18.23 -8.74 -18.04
N ASN A 233 -19.33 -9.40 -18.37
CA ASN A 233 -20.48 -8.76 -19.02
C ASN A 233 -21.22 -7.82 -18.08
N TYR A 234 -21.34 -8.20 -16.81
CA TYR A 234 -22.03 -7.43 -15.79
C TYR A 234 -21.11 -7.13 -14.62
N TRP A 235 -21.31 -5.96 -14.02
CA TRP A 235 -20.49 -5.45 -12.93
C TRP A 235 -21.38 -4.89 -11.83
N ARG A 236 -20.89 -5.01 -10.61
CA ARG A 236 -21.37 -4.30 -9.42
C ARG A 236 -20.16 -3.81 -8.63
N ILE A 237 -20.20 -2.59 -8.14
CA ILE A 237 -19.19 -2.07 -7.21
C ILE A 237 -19.70 -2.34 -5.79
N CYS A 238 -18.81 -2.76 -4.91
CA CYS A 238 -19.12 -3.10 -3.53
C CYS A 238 -18.22 -2.31 -2.57
N TRP A 239 -18.75 -1.91 -1.41
CA TRP A 239 -17.94 -1.33 -0.34
C TRP A 239 -18.55 -1.54 1.04
N LEU A 240 -17.70 -1.47 2.07
CA LEU A 240 -18.13 -1.57 3.46
C LEU A 240 -18.71 -0.25 3.97
N GLN A 241 -19.48 -0.30 5.04
CA GLN A 241 -20.10 0.90 5.64
C GLN A 241 -19.13 2.05 5.93
N ASN A 242 -17.92 1.76 6.42
CA ASN A 242 -16.91 2.78 6.69
C ASN A 242 -16.40 3.49 5.43
N ALA A 243 -16.59 2.91 4.25
CA ALA A 243 -16.24 3.49 2.96
C ALA A 243 -17.40 4.26 2.30
N HIS A 244 -18.59 4.32 2.92
CA HIS A 244 -19.76 4.94 2.27
C HIS A 244 -19.58 6.44 2.03
N ASN A 245 -19.08 7.21 3.02
CA ASN A 245 -18.81 8.63 2.81
C ASN A 245 -17.75 8.85 1.71
N ALA A 246 -16.69 8.03 1.73
CA ALA A 246 -15.64 8.06 0.72
C ALA A 246 -16.16 7.67 -0.68
N SER A 247 -17.19 6.82 -0.77
CA SER A 247 -17.83 6.46 -2.04
C SER A 247 -18.64 7.62 -2.64
N GLN A 248 -19.17 8.51 -1.80
CA GLN A 248 -19.91 9.71 -2.22
C GLN A 248 -19.00 10.92 -2.52
N ALA A 249 -17.73 10.88 -2.13
CA ALA A 249 -16.82 12.01 -2.32
C ALA A 249 -16.63 12.36 -3.81
N ASP A 250 -16.72 13.65 -4.14
CA ASP A 250 -16.59 14.19 -5.50
C ASP A 250 -15.27 14.94 -5.73
N THR A 251 -14.43 15.00 -4.70
CA THR A 251 -13.06 15.54 -4.74
C THR A 251 -12.11 14.64 -3.95
N VAL A 252 -10.80 14.76 -4.23
CA VAL A 252 -9.75 14.06 -3.47
C VAL A 252 -9.71 14.56 -2.03
N GLU A 253 -9.97 15.86 -1.82
CA GLU A 253 -10.00 16.48 -0.51
C GLU A 253 -11.16 15.96 0.34
N GLU A 254 -12.36 15.81 -0.23
CA GLU A 254 -13.49 15.17 0.44
C GLU A 254 -13.22 13.69 0.73
N PHE A 255 -12.61 12.97 -0.21
CA PHE A 255 -12.23 11.58 0.00
C PHE A 255 -11.27 11.44 1.20
N LYS A 256 -10.25 12.30 1.27
CA LYS A 256 -9.28 12.31 2.39
C LYS A 256 -9.88 12.77 3.71
N LYS A 257 -10.85 13.68 3.68
CA LYS A 257 -11.59 14.16 4.87
C LYS A 257 -12.67 13.20 5.31
N SER A 258 -13.05 12.24 4.47
CA SER A 258 -14.07 11.25 4.81
C SER A 258 -13.61 10.52 6.07
N THR A 259 -14.43 10.57 7.11
CA THR A 259 -14.20 9.76 8.31
C THR A 259 -15.03 8.51 8.18
N GLY A 260 -14.35 7.35 8.29
CA GLY A 260 -15.04 6.08 8.42
C GLY A 260 -15.51 5.95 9.86
N THR A 261 -16.76 6.32 10.17
CA THR A 261 -17.34 5.93 11.45
C THR A 261 -17.63 4.43 11.41
N VAL A 262 -16.76 3.63 12.03
CA VAL A 262 -17.06 2.25 12.37
C VAL A 262 -18.05 2.27 13.56
N SER A 263 -19.29 2.73 13.34
CA SER A 263 -20.30 2.80 14.39
C SER A 263 -20.62 1.39 14.90
N ASN A 264 -20.71 1.23 16.22
CA ASN A 264 -21.03 0.01 16.98
C ASN A 264 -21.60 -1.19 16.18
N ARG A 265 -20.66 -2.03 15.72
CA ARG A 265 -20.52 -3.49 15.54
C ARG A 265 -21.72 -4.47 15.52
N THR A 266 -22.98 -4.06 15.71
CA THR A 266 -24.12 -5.01 15.72
C THR A 266 -24.70 -5.29 14.34
N LYS A 267 -24.53 -4.38 13.37
CA LYS A 267 -24.94 -4.57 11.96
C LYS A 267 -23.83 -4.14 11.03
N LEU A 268 -23.40 -5.05 10.15
CA LEU A 268 -22.42 -4.74 9.11
C LEU A 268 -23.17 -4.54 7.80
N TYR A 269 -22.95 -3.40 7.14
CA TYR A 269 -23.56 -3.11 5.85
C TYR A 269 -22.57 -3.33 4.71
N LEU A 270 -23.03 -4.05 3.69
CA LEU A 270 -22.38 -4.10 2.38
C LEU A 270 -23.21 -3.23 1.43
N TYR A 271 -22.62 -2.16 0.93
CA TYR A 271 -23.22 -1.36 -0.13
C TYR A 271 -22.85 -1.96 -1.48
N VAL A 272 -23.81 -2.06 -2.39
CA VAL A 272 -23.63 -2.66 -3.71
C VAL A 272 -24.34 -1.78 -4.73
N THR A 273 -23.66 -1.37 -5.80
CA THR A 273 -24.35 -0.64 -6.88
C THR A 273 -25.36 -1.53 -7.57
N GLU A 274 -26.36 -0.91 -8.20
CA GLU A 274 -27.12 -1.57 -9.27
C GLU A 274 -26.18 -2.22 -10.29
N LYS A 275 -26.67 -3.32 -10.88
CA LYS A 275 -25.96 -4.05 -11.92
C LYS A 275 -25.83 -3.19 -13.18
N PHE A 276 -24.63 -3.05 -13.74
CA PHE A 276 -24.42 -2.44 -15.05
C PHE A 276 -23.71 -3.37 -16.02
N SER A 277 -24.00 -3.20 -17.32
CA SER A 277 -23.30 -3.89 -18.39
C SER A 277 -21.94 -3.25 -18.66
N VAL A 278 -20.94 -4.03 -19.07
CA VAL A 278 -19.68 -3.49 -19.61
C VAL A 278 -19.90 -2.63 -20.85
N GLU A 279 -20.99 -2.85 -21.58
CA GLU A 279 -21.39 -2.04 -22.73
C GLU A 279 -22.10 -0.74 -22.34
N HIS A 280 -22.40 -0.54 -21.06
CA HIS A 280 -23.04 0.68 -20.59
C HIS A 280 -22.17 1.90 -20.93
N LYS A 281 -22.78 2.98 -21.44
CA LYS A 281 -22.05 4.17 -21.93
C LYS A 281 -21.07 4.77 -20.91
N ASN A 282 -21.36 4.62 -19.62
CA ASN A 282 -20.54 5.13 -18.53
C ASN A 282 -19.67 4.05 -17.86
N ALA A 283 -19.67 2.79 -18.31
CA ALA A 283 -18.93 1.72 -17.64
C ALA A 283 -17.43 2.01 -17.50
N PRO A 284 -16.69 2.48 -18.55
CA PRO A 284 -15.28 2.82 -18.39
C PRO A 284 -15.04 3.89 -17.31
N LYS A 285 -15.91 4.90 -17.25
CA LYS A 285 -15.84 5.98 -16.27
C LYS A 285 -16.10 5.46 -14.84
N ILE A 286 -17.12 4.62 -14.66
CA ILE A 286 -17.47 4.02 -13.38
C ILE A 286 -16.33 3.13 -12.86
N LEU A 287 -15.77 2.28 -13.73
CA LEU A 287 -14.65 1.41 -13.40
C LEU A 287 -13.38 2.20 -13.11
N LEU A 288 -13.10 3.26 -13.87
CA LEU A 288 -11.96 4.13 -13.61
C LEU A 288 -12.09 4.85 -12.26
N GLU A 289 -13.27 5.36 -11.94
CA GLU A 289 -13.57 6.01 -10.66
C GLU A 289 -13.37 5.02 -9.49
N MET A 290 -13.81 3.77 -9.67
CA MET A 290 -13.59 2.70 -8.70
C MET A 290 -12.09 2.46 -8.47
N LEU A 291 -11.33 2.27 -9.54
CA LEU A 291 -9.89 2.07 -9.47
C LEU A 291 -9.18 3.29 -8.85
N PHE A 292 -9.63 4.49 -9.18
CA PHE A 292 -9.08 5.72 -8.64
C PHE A 292 -9.32 5.81 -7.13
N LYS A 293 -10.55 5.59 -6.65
CA LYS A 293 -10.88 5.55 -5.22
C LYS A 293 -10.11 4.45 -4.49
N MET A 294 -10.01 3.25 -5.05
CA MET A 294 -9.14 2.18 -4.53
C MET A 294 -7.68 2.67 -4.41
N SER A 295 -7.14 3.34 -5.42
CA SER A 295 -5.76 3.87 -5.39
C SER A 295 -5.52 4.97 -4.35
N LEU A 296 -6.59 5.65 -3.90
CA LEU A 296 -6.56 6.64 -2.83
C LEU A 296 -6.71 6.01 -1.44
N CYS A 297 -7.07 4.72 -1.36
CA CYS A 297 -7.19 4.03 -0.08
C CYS A 297 -5.80 3.82 0.50
N GLU A 298 -5.44 4.67 1.46
CA GLU A 298 -4.21 4.52 2.22
C GLU A 298 -4.32 3.34 3.18
N ASN A 299 -3.22 2.60 3.33
CA ASN A 299 -3.08 1.64 4.41
C ASN A 299 -2.89 2.44 5.69
N GLN A 300 -3.84 2.34 6.61
CA GLN A 300 -3.73 2.97 7.92
C GLN A 300 -3.33 1.92 8.93
N ALA A 301 -2.21 2.17 9.64
CA ALA A 301 -1.83 1.34 10.76
C ALA A 301 -3.05 1.11 11.67
N PRO A 302 -3.25 -0.12 12.18
CA PRO A 302 -4.48 -0.46 12.86
C PRO A 302 -4.55 0.39 14.12
N GLU A 303 -5.70 1.01 14.37
CA GLU A 303 -5.91 1.80 15.59
C GLU A 303 -5.62 0.95 16.83
N ASN A 304 -5.99 -0.33 16.77
CA ASN A 304 -5.73 -1.33 17.81
C ASN A 304 -5.07 -2.57 17.20
N ILE A 305 -3.86 -2.92 17.66
CA ILE A 305 -3.16 -4.14 17.25
C ILE A 305 -3.95 -5.40 17.68
N ILE A 306 -4.54 -5.36 18.87
CA ILE A 306 -5.45 -6.39 19.38
C ILE A 306 -6.88 -5.90 19.25
N ASN A 307 -7.67 -6.67 18.53
CA ASN A 307 -9.11 -6.52 18.41
C ASN A 307 -9.75 -7.90 18.57
N SER A 308 -10.37 -8.16 19.72
CA SER A 308 -11.01 -9.43 20.10
C SER A 308 -12.12 -9.88 19.14
N GLU A 309 -12.70 -8.93 18.41
CA GLU A 309 -13.78 -9.20 17.45
C GLU A 309 -13.26 -9.67 16.09
N CYS A 310 -11.97 -9.43 15.80
CA CYS A 310 -11.35 -9.84 14.55
C CYS A 310 -10.81 -11.27 14.64
N ARG A 311 -10.73 -11.92 13.48
CA ARG A 311 -9.97 -13.15 13.32
C ARG A 311 -8.65 -12.79 12.66
N TYR A 312 -7.58 -13.40 13.16
CA TYR A 312 -6.22 -13.16 12.67
C TYR A 312 -5.73 -14.39 11.94
N HIS A 313 -4.78 -14.19 11.03
CA HIS A 313 -4.04 -15.31 10.45
C HIS A 313 -3.27 -16.00 11.57
N PHE A 314 -3.70 -17.20 11.91
CA PHE A 314 -3.02 -18.09 12.83
C PHE A 314 -2.21 -19.09 12.01
N GLY A 315 -0.89 -18.93 12.03
CA GLY A 315 0.06 -19.73 11.29
C GLY A 315 0.87 -20.68 12.17
N ASN A 316 1.38 -21.72 11.54
CA ASN A 316 2.49 -22.54 12.00
C ASN A 316 3.29 -23.03 10.78
N GLU A 317 4.30 -23.88 11.00
CA GLU A 317 5.12 -24.45 9.91
C GLU A 317 4.32 -25.37 8.96
N SER A 318 3.16 -25.86 9.38
CA SER A 318 2.30 -26.76 8.60
C SER A 318 1.22 -26.03 7.80
N GLY A 319 0.86 -24.80 8.16
CA GLY A 319 -0.17 -24.04 7.46
C GLY A 319 -0.68 -22.83 8.23
N THR A 320 -1.65 -22.13 7.63
CA THR A 320 -2.35 -20.98 8.21
C THR A 320 -3.85 -21.18 8.16
N ARG A 321 -4.53 -20.60 9.15
CA ARG A 321 -5.99 -20.54 9.22
C ARG A 321 -6.39 -19.29 9.98
N TYR A 322 -7.64 -18.87 9.83
CA TYR A 322 -8.14 -17.75 10.63
C TYR A 322 -8.63 -18.20 11.99
N LYS A 323 -8.18 -17.54 13.05
CA LYS A 323 -8.58 -17.84 14.43
C LYS A 323 -8.76 -16.55 15.22
N LYS A 324 -9.75 -16.51 16.12
CA LYS A 324 -9.88 -15.43 17.10
C LYS A 324 -8.66 -15.43 18.03
N LEU A 325 -8.27 -14.24 18.48
CA LEU A 325 -7.30 -14.14 19.57
C LEU A 325 -7.90 -14.75 20.85
N PRO A 326 -7.07 -15.28 21.76
CA PRO A 326 -7.52 -15.66 23.09
C PRO A 326 -8.19 -14.47 23.79
N ASP A 327 -9.26 -14.75 24.54
CA ASP A 327 -9.88 -13.75 25.40
C ASP A 327 -8.84 -13.26 26.41
N ASN A 328 -8.73 -11.94 26.58
CA ASN A 328 -7.74 -11.30 27.47
C ASN A 328 -6.27 -11.49 27.04
N LEU A 329 -5.99 -11.71 25.75
CA LEU A 329 -4.61 -11.68 25.25
C LEU A 329 -3.94 -10.33 25.57
N THR A 330 -2.80 -10.39 26.25
CA THR A 330 -1.92 -9.25 26.54
C THR A 330 -0.61 -9.41 25.79
N LEU A 331 -0.11 -8.33 25.18
CA LEU A 331 1.17 -8.36 24.48
C LEU A 331 2.35 -8.25 25.45
N SER A 332 3.41 -9.03 25.20
CA SER A 332 4.66 -9.03 25.98
C SER A 332 5.90 -9.18 25.09
N HIS A 333 7.07 -8.70 25.52
CA HIS A 333 8.30 -8.74 24.70
C HIS A 333 9.10 -10.05 24.77
N GLU A 334 8.56 -11.09 25.40
CA GLU A 334 9.31 -12.30 25.75
C GLU A 334 9.28 -13.38 24.66
N TRP A 335 9.45 -13.02 23.38
CA TRP A 335 9.39 -14.01 22.29
C TRP A 335 10.30 -15.23 22.52
N SER A 336 9.74 -16.44 22.41
CA SER A 336 10.46 -17.70 22.58
C SER A 336 10.75 -18.37 21.24
N LYS A 337 11.94 -18.97 21.13
CA LYS A 337 12.30 -19.81 19.97
C LYS A 337 11.45 -21.07 19.84
N SER A 338 10.90 -21.59 20.94
CA SER A 338 10.08 -22.80 20.90
C SER A 338 8.69 -22.57 20.28
N ASN A 339 8.32 -21.32 20.01
CA ASN A 339 7.02 -20.96 19.45
C ASN A 339 6.90 -21.43 18.01
N LYS A 340 6.06 -22.44 17.79
CA LYS A 340 5.73 -22.98 16.46
C LYS A 340 4.45 -22.40 15.88
N SER A 341 3.61 -21.79 16.71
CA SER A 341 2.32 -21.23 16.31
C SER A 341 2.22 -19.77 16.69
N PHE A 342 1.60 -18.98 15.82
CA PHE A 342 1.59 -17.53 15.94
C PHE A 342 0.36 -16.93 15.25
N TYR A 343 -0.07 -15.77 15.73
CA TYR A 343 -1.00 -14.88 15.05
C TYR A 343 -0.20 -13.79 14.33
N ILE A 344 -0.55 -13.48 13.08
CA ILE A 344 -0.07 -12.28 12.38
C ILE A 344 -0.97 -11.13 12.81
N LEU A 345 -0.40 -10.16 13.52
CA LEU A 345 -1.11 -9.03 14.10
C LEU A 345 -1.12 -7.80 13.19
N HIS A 346 -0.04 -7.59 12.44
CA HIS A 346 0.11 -6.43 11.57
C HIS A 346 1.12 -6.73 10.46
N ASN A 347 0.90 -6.15 9.27
CA ASN A 347 1.78 -6.31 8.12
C ASN A 347 2.56 -5.02 7.88
N TYR A 348 3.87 -5.04 8.19
CA TYR A 348 4.75 -3.89 7.91
C TYR A 348 5.02 -3.68 6.41
N GLY A 349 4.58 -4.62 5.57
CA GLY A 349 4.68 -4.55 4.13
C GLY A 349 5.96 -5.18 3.58
N PRO A 350 6.19 -5.02 2.27
CA PRO A 350 7.38 -5.53 1.60
C PRO A 350 8.58 -4.59 1.71
N GLY A 351 9.76 -5.20 1.78
CA GLY A 351 11.07 -4.55 1.70
C GLY A 351 11.95 -5.12 0.58
N GLY A 352 13.22 -4.68 0.57
CA GLY A 352 14.21 -5.14 -0.41
C GLY A 352 14.41 -6.66 -0.40
N ASP A 353 14.34 -7.26 0.79
CA ASP A 353 14.71 -8.65 1.04
C ASP A 353 13.55 -9.59 1.35
N GLY A 354 12.32 -9.06 1.48
CA GLY A 354 11.20 -9.88 1.91
C GLY A 354 9.95 -9.09 2.30
N ARG A 355 9.05 -9.72 3.04
CA ARG A 355 7.92 -9.10 3.74
C ARG A 355 8.11 -9.25 5.24
N THR A 356 7.60 -8.31 6.03
CA THR A 356 7.77 -8.33 7.48
C THR A 356 6.43 -8.18 8.17
N HIS A 357 6.18 -9.04 9.16
CA HIS A 357 4.94 -9.10 9.91
C HIS A 357 5.22 -8.97 11.40
N LEU A 358 4.41 -8.19 12.09
CA LEU A 358 4.28 -8.29 13.54
C LEU A 358 3.49 -9.55 13.85
N VAL A 359 4.01 -10.36 14.76
CA VAL A 359 3.35 -11.59 15.20
C VAL A 359 3.26 -11.65 16.72
N CYS A 360 2.32 -12.42 17.24
CA CYS A 360 2.38 -12.90 18.62
C CYS A 360 2.13 -14.40 18.69
N ASP A 361 2.56 -15.06 19.74
CA ASP A 361 2.13 -16.44 19.98
C ASP A 361 0.77 -16.50 20.71
N THR A 362 0.37 -17.69 21.13
CA THR A 362 -0.88 -17.90 21.87
C THR A 362 -0.88 -17.32 23.28
N SER A 363 0.28 -16.92 23.80
CA SER A 363 0.45 -16.27 25.09
C SER A 363 0.66 -14.77 24.97
N GLY A 364 0.59 -14.22 23.74
CA GLY A 364 0.73 -12.80 23.47
C GLY A 364 2.18 -12.30 23.42
N ARG A 365 3.17 -13.19 23.47
CA ARG A 365 4.58 -12.81 23.30
C ARG A 365 4.79 -12.34 21.88
N ILE A 366 5.22 -11.09 21.67
CA ILE A 366 5.37 -10.46 20.35
C ILE A 366 6.74 -10.69 19.74
N GLY A 367 6.74 -10.89 18.43
CA GLY A 367 7.92 -11.06 17.61
C GLY A 367 7.71 -10.48 16.22
N VAL A 368 8.71 -10.71 15.37
CA VAL A 368 8.69 -10.32 13.97
C VAL A 368 8.90 -11.57 13.13
N LEU A 369 8.03 -11.78 12.14
CA LEU A 369 8.22 -12.78 11.09
C LEU A 369 8.66 -12.08 9.80
N LYS A 370 9.87 -12.35 9.34
CA LYS A 370 10.38 -11.87 8.05
C LYS A 370 10.35 -13.02 7.05
N ILE A 371 9.44 -12.96 6.07
CA ILE A 371 9.38 -13.92 4.95
C ILE A 371 10.32 -13.41 3.85
N LEU A 372 11.31 -14.21 3.48
CA LEU A 372 12.40 -13.79 2.61
C LEU A 372 12.11 -14.09 1.14
N LYS A 373 12.66 -13.27 0.24
CA LYS A 373 12.68 -13.59 -1.20
C LYS A 373 13.64 -14.76 -1.44
N GLU A 374 13.35 -15.59 -2.44
CA GLU A 374 14.12 -16.81 -2.80
C GLU A 374 15.65 -16.62 -2.87
N ARG A 375 16.12 -15.42 -3.24
CA ARG A 375 17.54 -15.10 -3.36
C ARG A 375 18.26 -14.82 -2.02
N ILE A 376 17.53 -14.67 -0.93
CA ILE A 376 18.08 -14.29 0.38
C ILE A 376 18.17 -15.54 1.25
N ASN A 377 19.38 -15.82 1.73
CA ASN A 377 19.65 -17.01 2.54
C ASN A 377 19.24 -16.78 4.01
N ALA A 378 18.14 -17.40 4.43
CA ALA A 378 17.59 -17.25 5.79
C ALA A 378 18.59 -17.69 6.87
N THR A 379 19.24 -18.83 6.66
CA THR A 379 20.22 -19.40 7.59
C THR A 379 21.39 -18.45 7.83
N ALA A 380 21.85 -17.74 6.79
CA ALA A 380 22.95 -16.78 6.90
C ALA A 380 22.55 -15.56 7.72
N GLU A 381 21.33 -15.04 7.54
CA GLU A 381 20.82 -13.91 8.33
C GLU A 381 20.56 -14.33 9.79
N GLU A 382 19.97 -15.50 10.04
CA GLU A 382 19.81 -16.06 11.40
C GLU A 382 21.15 -16.18 12.13
N LYS A 383 22.19 -16.73 11.47
CA LYS A 383 23.53 -16.86 12.06
C LYS A 383 24.13 -15.51 12.44
N ARG A 384 23.85 -14.45 11.68
CA ARG A 384 24.31 -13.08 11.98
C ARG A 384 23.57 -12.50 13.19
N TRP A 385 22.25 -12.71 13.27
CA TRP A 385 21.46 -12.35 14.45
C TRP A 385 22.01 -13.01 15.72
N ILE A 386 22.20 -14.33 15.68
CA ILE A 386 22.75 -15.10 16.80
C ILE A 386 24.14 -14.59 17.19
N ARG A 387 25.01 -14.33 16.22
CA ARG A 387 26.38 -13.87 16.48
C ARG A 387 26.46 -12.47 17.09
N LEU A 388 25.62 -11.54 16.63
CA LEU A 388 25.64 -10.15 17.08
C LEU A 388 24.90 -9.98 18.40
N TRP A 389 23.71 -10.55 18.49
CA TRP A 389 22.72 -10.22 19.52
C TRP A 389 22.40 -11.40 20.44
N GLY A 390 23.01 -12.57 20.20
CA GLY A 390 22.92 -13.75 21.06
C GLY A 390 21.86 -14.77 20.60
N ASN A 391 21.98 -16.00 21.12
CA ASN A 391 21.20 -17.15 20.66
C ASN A 391 19.70 -16.84 20.64
N ALA A 392 19.09 -16.30 21.70
CA ALA A 392 17.63 -16.16 21.84
C ALA A 392 16.91 -15.19 20.85
N THR A 393 17.61 -14.57 19.89
CA THR A 393 17.06 -13.44 19.12
C THR A 393 16.45 -13.81 17.77
N ALA A 394 16.89 -14.89 17.12
CA ALA A 394 16.38 -15.31 15.81
C ALA A 394 16.23 -16.83 15.66
N ARG A 395 15.27 -17.25 14.82
CA ARG A 395 15.01 -18.65 14.44
C ARG A 395 14.60 -18.73 12.98
N GLN A 396 15.33 -19.48 12.15
CA GLN A 396 14.87 -19.82 10.80
C GLN A 396 13.64 -20.75 10.87
N VAL A 397 12.67 -20.50 10.00
CA VAL A 397 11.49 -21.34 9.79
C VAL A 397 11.17 -21.44 8.30
N THR A 398 10.29 -22.37 7.95
CA THR A 398 9.63 -22.42 6.65
C THR A 398 8.15 -22.21 6.85
N ILE A 399 7.59 -21.22 6.18
CA ILE A 399 6.18 -20.85 6.26
C ILE A 399 5.64 -20.95 4.83
N HIS A 400 4.72 -21.89 4.59
CA HIS A 400 4.14 -22.12 3.25
C HIS A 400 5.16 -22.45 2.16
N GLY A 401 6.25 -23.11 2.52
CA GLY A 401 7.35 -23.39 1.60
C GLY A 401 8.28 -22.20 1.35
N GLU A 402 7.97 -21.00 1.86
CA GLU A 402 8.86 -19.85 1.82
C GLU A 402 9.81 -19.86 3.03
N GLU A 403 11.08 -19.51 2.80
CA GLU A 403 12.03 -19.31 3.89
C GLU A 403 11.67 -18.06 4.69
N ALA A 404 11.68 -18.17 6.01
CA ALA A 404 11.40 -17.06 6.88
C ALA A 404 12.24 -17.09 8.16
N ILE A 405 12.26 -15.98 8.89
CA ILE A 405 12.97 -15.83 10.15
C ILE A 405 12.03 -15.22 11.18
N PHE A 406 11.88 -15.88 12.32
CA PHE A 406 11.33 -15.27 13.53
C PHE A 406 12.41 -14.52 14.29
N MET A 407 12.08 -13.32 14.75
CA MET A 407 12.97 -12.48 15.54
C MET A 407 12.21 -11.84 16.71
N LYS A 408 12.93 -11.37 17.73
CA LYS A 408 12.34 -10.49 18.74
C LYS A 408 11.90 -9.17 18.11
N TYR A 409 10.79 -8.63 18.59
CA TYR A 409 10.35 -7.30 18.22
C TYR A 409 11.30 -6.24 18.80
N ALA A 410 11.60 -5.21 18.01
CA ALA A 410 12.40 -4.06 18.41
C ALA A 410 11.78 -2.77 17.85
N TYR A 411 11.86 -1.68 18.63
CA TYR A 411 11.33 -0.38 18.24
C TYR A 411 12.24 0.26 17.19
N CYS A 412 11.80 0.34 15.94
CA CYS A 412 12.62 0.83 14.83
C CYS A 412 12.67 2.35 14.81
N ALA A 413 13.82 2.91 14.45
CA ALA A 413 13.95 4.34 14.17
C ALA A 413 13.42 4.69 12.78
N LYS A 414 12.91 5.92 12.62
CA LYS A 414 12.50 6.52 11.35
C LYS A 414 12.97 7.97 11.31
N LEU A 415 13.37 8.42 10.12
CA LEU A 415 13.61 9.84 9.86
C LEU A 415 12.31 10.44 9.30
N ILE A 416 11.69 11.34 10.04
CA ILE A 416 10.46 12.04 9.67
C ILE A 416 10.70 13.54 9.89
N ASP A 417 10.52 14.35 8.86
CA ASP A 417 10.72 15.80 8.90
C ASP A 417 12.04 16.17 9.59
N ASP A 418 13.12 15.51 9.17
CA ASP A 418 14.49 15.68 9.66
C ASP A 418 14.73 15.32 11.14
N LYS A 419 13.72 14.77 11.82
CA LYS A 419 13.80 14.23 13.17
C LYS A 419 13.89 12.71 13.12
N VAL A 420 14.85 12.14 13.85
CA VAL A 420 14.87 10.69 14.10
C VAL A 420 13.97 10.38 15.28
N ILE A 421 12.93 9.59 15.05
CA ILE A 421 12.04 9.09 16.09
C ILE A 421 12.09 7.56 16.14
N PHE A 422 11.88 6.97 17.30
CA PHE A 422 11.59 5.54 17.40
C PHE A 422 10.08 5.33 17.28
N THR A 423 9.65 4.22 16.70
CA THR A 423 8.22 3.94 16.55
C THR A 423 7.77 2.67 17.28
N ASP A 424 6.55 2.72 17.81
CA ASP A 424 5.84 1.58 18.37
C ASP A 424 5.37 0.58 17.27
N PRO A 425 4.69 -0.54 17.61
CA PRO A 425 4.30 -1.50 16.61
C PRO A 425 3.22 -0.99 15.64
N ARG A 426 2.53 0.12 15.96
CA ARG A 426 1.59 0.86 15.10
C ARG A 426 2.27 1.92 14.23
N GLY A 427 3.59 2.10 14.37
CA GLY A 427 4.33 3.11 13.64
C GLY A 427 4.20 4.53 14.19
N ARG A 428 3.62 4.72 15.38
CA ARG A 428 3.52 6.03 16.05
C ARG A 428 4.83 6.32 16.78
N GLU A 429 5.12 7.59 17.05
CA GLU A 429 6.28 7.96 17.88
C GLU A 429 6.21 7.21 19.22
N LEU A 430 7.31 6.54 19.54
CA LEU A 430 7.45 5.78 20.76
C LEU A 430 7.41 6.76 21.92
N THR A 431 6.45 6.61 22.81
CA THR A 431 6.33 7.37 24.05
C THR A 431 6.02 6.39 25.17
N GLN A 432 6.26 6.78 26.43
CA GLN A 432 5.94 5.91 27.55
C GLN A 432 4.45 5.57 27.59
N GLN A 433 3.60 6.55 27.28
CA GLN A 433 2.16 6.35 27.17
C GLN A 433 1.80 5.32 26.10
N ASN A 434 2.45 5.36 24.94
CA ASN A 434 2.20 4.44 23.85
C ASN A 434 2.67 3.01 24.19
N ILE A 435 3.81 2.86 24.86
CA ILE A 435 4.29 1.55 25.35
C ILE A 435 3.28 0.96 26.33
N ASN A 436 2.87 1.72 27.34
CA ASN A 436 1.93 1.27 28.36
C ASN A 436 0.53 0.94 27.79
N ALA A 437 0.12 1.62 26.71
CA ALA A 437 -1.15 1.38 26.05
C ALA A 437 -1.18 0.06 25.26
N ASP A 438 -0.07 -0.30 24.61
CA ASP A 438 0.02 -1.48 23.74
C ASP A 438 0.46 -2.75 24.48
N ILE A 439 1.19 -2.60 25.58
CA ILE A 439 1.85 -3.69 26.29
C ILE A 439 1.44 -3.61 27.76
N LYS A 440 0.35 -4.30 28.09
CA LYS A 440 -0.20 -4.36 29.46
C LYS A 440 0.47 -5.43 30.33
N ASP A 441 1.79 -5.58 30.22
CA ASP A 441 2.53 -6.55 31.04
C ASP A 441 2.54 -6.21 32.53
N GLY A 442 2.04 -5.02 32.93
CA GLY A 442 2.21 -4.53 34.31
C GLY A 442 3.68 -4.30 34.65
N VAL A 443 4.54 -4.21 33.65
CA VAL A 443 5.99 -4.11 33.78
C VAL A 443 6.44 -2.68 33.43
N ASP A 444 7.20 -2.09 34.35
CA ASP A 444 7.84 -0.79 34.14
C ASP A 444 9.05 -0.92 33.21
N PHE A 445 9.18 0.05 32.30
CA PHE A 445 10.43 0.29 31.58
C PHE A 445 11.34 1.17 32.45
N ASP A 446 12.65 0.95 32.36
CA ASP A 446 13.60 1.96 32.81
C ASP A 446 13.49 3.19 31.91
N ASN A 447 12.65 4.12 32.37
CA ASN A 447 12.30 5.33 31.64
C ASN A 447 13.53 6.21 31.38
N ALA A 448 14.54 6.20 32.25
CA ALA A 448 15.68 7.11 32.10
C ALA A 448 16.51 6.77 30.85
N GLU A 449 16.80 5.49 30.64
CA GLU A 449 17.58 5.02 29.49
C GLU A 449 16.81 5.18 28.18
N LEU A 450 15.54 4.76 28.14
CA LEU A 450 14.69 4.91 26.96
C LEU A 450 14.58 6.39 26.53
N GLN A 451 14.30 7.29 27.48
CA GLN A 451 14.20 8.72 27.20
C GLN A 451 15.55 9.31 26.74
N ASN A 452 16.67 8.78 27.20
CA ASN A 452 17.99 9.21 26.73
C ASN A 452 18.18 8.91 25.24
N TYR A 453 17.83 7.68 24.79
CA TYR A 453 17.94 7.32 23.38
C TYR A 453 16.93 8.06 22.50
N MET A 454 15.72 8.30 23.00
CA MET A 454 14.73 9.10 22.27
C MET A 454 15.19 10.56 22.07
N LYS A 455 15.84 11.16 23.08
CA LYS A 455 16.40 12.52 22.99
C LYS A 455 17.70 12.56 22.18
N ASN A 456 18.46 11.48 22.14
CA ASN A 456 19.73 11.39 21.43
C ASN A 456 19.87 10.08 20.63
N PRO A 457 19.20 9.96 19.47
CA PRO A 457 19.29 8.76 18.62
C PRO A 457 20.72 8.47 18.12
N ALA A 458 21.57 9.50 18.01
CA ALA A 458 22.97 9.34 17.64
C ALA A 458 23.76 8.54 18.70
N LYS A 459 23.43 8.69 19.98
CA LYS A 459 24.00 7.86 21.05
C LYS A 459 23.66 6.39 20.84
N ALA A 460 22.37 6.08 20.61
CA ALA A 460 21.91 4.71 20.33
C ALA A 460 22.62 4.11 19.10
N LEU A 461 22.76 4.89 18.03
CA LEU A 461 23.49 4.48 16.83
C LEU A 461 24.96 4.14 17.14
N ASN A 462 25.66 4.99 17.89
CA ASN A 462 27.07 4.75 18.23
C ASN A 462 27.23 3.45 19.02
N GLU A 463 26.37 3.21 20.02
CA GLU A 463 26.43 2.00 20.84
C GLU A 463 26.13 0.72 20.04
N ALA A 464 25.14 0.76 19.14
CA ALA A 464 24.84 -0.36 18.25
C ALA A 464 26.01 -0.67 17.30
N LEU A 465 26.66 0.36 16.75
CA LEU A 465 27.86 0.21 15.91
C LEU A 465 29.06 -0.33 16.70
N GLU A 466 29.23 0.07 17.97
CA GLU A 466 30.26 -0.46 18.85
C GLU A 466 30.04 -1.93 19.15
N ALA A 467 28.80 -2.34 19.42
CA ALA A 467 28.45 -3.74 19.64
C ALA A 467 28.81 -4.59 18.41
N MET A 468 28.50 -4.13 17.19
CA MET A 468 28.91 -4.80 15.95
C MET A 468 30.43 -4.86 15.77
N SER A 469 31.12 -3.75 16.05
CA SER A 469 32.59 -3.67 15.95
C SER A 469 33.28 -4.63 16.91
N ARG A 470 32.81 -4.76 18.16
CA ARG A 470 33.32 -5.74 19.13
C ARG A 470 33.21 -7.18 18.61
N LYS A 471 32.19 -7.48 17.81
CA LYS A 471 31.97 -8.80 17.17
C LYS A 471 32.70 -8.95 15.82
N LYS A 472 33.51 -7.96 15.42
CA LYS A 472 34.24 -7.89 14.14
C LYS A 472 33.31 -8.03 12.93
N MET A 473 32.17 -7.33 12.97
CA MET A 473 31.17 -7.32 11.90
C MET A 473 30.93 -5.90 11.39
N VAL A 474 30.65 -5.79 10.09
CA VAL A 474 30.44 -4.52 9.37
C VAL A 474 29.07 -4.56 8.72
N HIS A 475 28.26 -3.55 9.01
CA HIS A 475 27.00 -3.33 8.32
C HIS A 475 27.23 -2.40 7.13
N LYS A 476 27.02 -2.90 5.90
CA LYS A 476 27.36 -2.14 4.68
C LYS A 476 26.31 -1.10 4.28
N ASP A 477 25.15 -1.15 4.92
CA ASP A 477 23.97 -0.39 4.52
C ASP A 477 23.31 0.30 5.72
N VAL A 478 24.07 0.96 6.60
CA VAL A 478 23.49 1.54 7.83
C VAL A 478 22.65 2.76 7.50
N GLU A 479 21.36 2.71 7.79
CA GLU A 479 20.43 3.83 7.67
C GLU A 479 19.69 4.01 9.00
N TRP A 480 19.03 5.15 9.22
CA TRP A 480 18.21 5.36 10.42
C TRP A 480 17.14 4.27 10.58
N ARG A 481 16.53 3.80 9.48
CA ARG A 481 15.57 2.69 9.51
C ARG A 481 16.13 1.33 9.97
N HIS A 482 17.47 1.20 10.01
CA HIS A 482 18.13 -0.02 10.48
C HIS A 482 18.55 0.07 11.96
N LEU A 483 18.40 1.23 12.61
CA LEU A 483 18.57 1.36 14.06
C LEU A 483 17.28 0.96 14.77
N ALA A 484 17.39 0.18 15.84
CA ALA A 484 16.25 -0.17 16.68
C ALA A 484 16.63 -0.25 18.16
N LEU A 485 15.62 -0.18 19.03
CA LEU A 485 15.75 -0.43 20.48
C LEU A 485 15.11 -1.77 20.82
N LEU A 486 15.92 -2.75 21.22
CA LEU A 486 15.46 -4.07 21.62
C LEU A 486 15.10 -4.09 23.11
N PRO A 487 13.85 -4.40 23.49
CA PRO A 487 13.48 -4.58 24.89
C PRO A 487 14.14 -5.82 25.48
N VAL A 488 14.74 -5.67 26.66
CA VAL A 488 15.40 -6.74 27.41
C VAL A 488 14.94 -6.68 28.86
N LYS A 489 14.32 -7.77 29.33
CA LYS A 489 13.87 -7.89 30.72
C LYS A 489 15.04 -8.21 31.64
N LYS A 490 15.21 -7.43 32.71
CA LYS A 490 16.15 -7.64 33.81
C LYS A 490 15.39 -7.43 35.13
N ASP A 491 15.35 -8.44 35.99
CA ASP A 491 14.75 -8.32 37.34
C ASP A 491 13.33 -7.71 37.35
N GLN A 492 12.48 -8.17 36.42
CA GLN A 492 11.10 -7.67 36.18
C GLN A 492 10.99 -6.27 35.58
N VAL A 493 12.08 -5.58 35.25
CA VAL A 493 12.07 -4.28 34.57
C VAL A 493 12.55 -4.44 33.13
N TYR A 494 11.92 -3.78 32.16
CA TYR A 494 12.45 -3.74 30.79
C TYR A 494 13.47 -2.60 30.64
N THR A 495 14.69 -2.96 30.25
CA THR A 495 15.67 -2.02 29.69
C THR A 495 15.64 -2.08 28.17
N VAL A 496 16.22 -1.11 27.47
CA VAL A 496 16.34 -1.14 26.01
C VAL A 496 17.79 -1.22 25.59
N THR A 497 18.09 -2.07 24.61
CA THR A 497 19.43 -2.20 24.04
C THR A 497 19.43 -1.70 22.59
N PRO A 498 20.24 -0.69 22.24
CA PRO A 498 20.39 -0.30 20.85
C PRO A 498 20.97 -1.42 19.98
N ILE A 499 20.30 -1.73 18.88
CA ILE A 499 20.72 -2.75 17.91
C ILE A 499 20.65 -2.22 16.48
N LEU A 500 21.37 -2.89 15.58
CA LEU A 500 21.14 -2.77 14.14
C LEU A 500 20.35 -3.98 13.64
N ILE A 501 19.34 -3.72 12.83
CA ILE A 501 18.47 -4.72 12.17
C ILE A 501 18.77 -4.79 10.66
N ASP A 502 18.07 -5.67 9.95
CA ASP A 502 18.28 -5.95 8.52
C ASP A 502 19.70 -6.42 8.17
N LEU A 503 20.07 -7.59 8.70
CA LEU A 503 21.46 -8.07 8.68
C LEU A 503 21.86 -8.76 7.36
N THR A 504 21.09 -8.61 6.29
CA THR A 504 21.35 -9.23 4.98
C THR A 504 22.67 -8.74 4.37
N ARG A 505 23.02 -7.47 4.63
CA ARG A 505 24.25 -6.80 4.13
C ARG A 505 25.35 -6.66 5.17
N VAL A 506 25.39 -7.59 6.13
CA VAL A 506 26.46 -7.65 7.14
C VAL A 506 27.52 -8.66 6.75
N SER A 507 28.79 -8.26 6.87
CA SER A 507 29.95 -9.13 6.61
C SER A 507 30.96 -9.10 7.75
N ALA A 508 31.85 -10.09 7.79
CA ALA A 508 33.02 -10.03 8.67
C ALA A 508 33.90 -8.81 8.31
N GLN A 509 34.49 -8.19 9.32
CA GLN A 509 35.42 -7.09 9.16
C GLN A 509 36.76 -7.62 8.62
N LYS A 510 37.21 -7.06 7.49
CA LYS A 510 38.56 -7.33 6.98
C LYS A 510 39.59 -6.70 7.91
N LYS A 511 40.71 -7.40 8.17
CA LYS A 511 41.83 -6.90 8.98
C LYS A 511 42.28 -5.54 8.41
N GLY A 512 42.36 -4.51 9.26
CA GLY A 512 42.76 -3.15 8.86
C GLY A 512 41.64 -2.19 8.45
N ASN A 513 40.39 -2.63 8.30
CA ASN A 513 39.27 -1.73 7.96
C ASN A 513 38.50 -1.28 9.21
N SER A 514 39.08 -0.42 10.04
CA SER A 514 38.42 0.15 11.24
C SER A 514 37.59 1.42 10.94
N LYS A 515 37.81 2.06 9.79
CA LYS A 515 37.19 3.36 9.44
C LYS A 515 35.70 3.28 9.10
N TRP A 516 35.15 2.10 8.84
CA TRP A 516 33.74 1.97 8.43
C TRP A 516 32.76 2.53 9.47
N LYS A 517 33.04 2.34 10.77
CA LYS A 517 32.20 2.85 11.86
C LYS A 517 32.11 4.37 11.81
N SER A 518 33.26 5.05 11.75
CA SER A 518 33.30 6.51 11.74
C SER A 518 32.65 7.08 10.48
N THR A 519 32.84 6.44 9.32
CA THR A 519 32.16 6.84 8.08
C THR A 519 30.64 6.69 8.18
N ALA A 520 30.14 5.54 8.66
CA ALA A 520 28.70 5.30 8.79
C ALA A 520 28.05 6.25 9.80
N TYR A 521 28.68 6.42 10.97
CA TYR A 521 28.24 7.32 12.02
C TYR A 521 28.19 8.77 11.51
N LYS A 522 29.31 9.27 10.97
CA LYS A 522 29.41 10.63 10.44
C LYS A 522 28.34 10.89 9.38
N ARG A 523 28.19 9.98 8.41
CA ARG A 523 27.17 10.11 7.35
C ARG A 523 25.76 10.31 7.91
N LEU A 524 25.36 9.55 8.93
CA LEU A 524 24.00 9.62 9.48
C LEU A 524 23.80 10.80 10.42
N VAL A 525 24.81 11.16 11.22
CA VAL A 525 24.75 12.35 12.08
C VAL A 525 24.72 13.64 11.24
N ASP A 526 25.51 13.68 10.17
CA ASP A 526 25.53 14.83 9.25
C ASP A 526 24.16 15.06 8.59
N GLN A 527 23.34 14.02 8.39
CA GLN A 527 21.94 14.16 7.90
C GLN A 527 21.04 14.92 8.87
N ILE A 528 21.29 14.84 10.19
CA ILE A 528 20.53 15.59 11.22
C ILE A 528 21.10 17.02 11.35
N ALA A 529 22.41 17.19 11.18
CA ALA A 529 23.05 18.50 11.31
C ALA A 529 22.76 19.43 10.12
N SER A 530 22.66 18.89 8.90
CA SER A 530 22.40 19.68 7.70
C SER A 530 21.03 20.35 7.67
N THR A 531 20.08 19.87 8.47
CA THR A 531 18.68 20.31 8.48
C THR A 531 18.39 21.28 9.62
N THR A 532 19.20 21.25 10.68
CA THR A 532 19.14 22.21 11.80
C THR A 532 19.86 23.52 11.53
N THR A 533 20.65 23.59 10.44
CA THR A 533 21.18 24.87 9.97
C THR A 533 20.02 25.60 9.29
N PRO A 534 19.47 26.68 9.86
CA PRO A 534 18.45 27.44 9.17
C PRO A 534 19.05 27.87 7.84
N THR A 535 18.55 27.36 6.73
CA THR A 535 18.75 27.97 5.43
C THR A 535 18.30 29.41 5.62
N ALA A 536 19.27 30.31 5.76
CA ALA A 536 19.02 31.73 5.87
C ALA A 536 18.05 32.04 4.74
N SER A 537 16.82 32.37 5.09
CA SER A 537 15.79 32.65 4.09
C SER A 537 16.35 33.82 3.30
N THR A 538 16.84 33.55 2.10
CA THR A 538 17.02 34.57 1.10
C THR A 538 15.61 35.00 0.78
N THR A 539 15.12 35.95 1.57
CA THR A 539 13.91 36.71 1.31
C THR A 539 14.20 37.49 0.06
N THR A 540 14.04 36.85 -1.10
CA THR A 540 13.95 37.56 -2.36
C THR A 540 12.73 38.47 -2.20
N PRO A 541 12.88 39.81 -2.32
CA PRO A 541 11.77 40.72 -2.10
C PRO A 541 10.70 40.38 -3.14
N ILE A 542 9.52 39.98 -2.67
CA ILE A 542 8.35 39.84 -3.52
C ILE A 542 8.06 41.23 -4.10
N LYS A 543 8.51 41.48 -5.33
CA LYS A 543 8.13 42.66 -6.09
C LYS A 543 6.62 42.62 -6.28
N LYS A 544 5.90 43.46 -5.53
CA LYS A 544 4.48 43.76 -5.75
C LYS A 544 4.29 44.15 -7.21
N ARG A 545 3.79 43.22 -8.01
CA ARG A 545 3.43 43.43 -9.42
C ARG A 545 2.19 44.32 -9.45
N ARG A 546 2.41 45.63 -9.56
CA ARG A 546 1.37 46.67 -9.66
C ARG A 546 0.63 46.46 -10.98
N LYS A 547 -0.58 45.87 -10.94
CA LYS A 547 -1.49 45.78 -12.09
C LYS A 547 -1.83 47.21 -12.55
N LYS A 548 -1.30 47.63 -13.70
CA LYS A 548 -1.82 48.78 -14.44
C LYS A 548 -3.19 48.39 -15.00
N ARG A 549 -4.26 48.99 -14.46
CA ARG A 549 -5.59 49.02 -15.09
C ARG A 549 -5.50 49.99 -16.29
N SER A 550 -5.65 49.48 -17.50
CA SER A 550 -5.97 50.29 -18.68
C SER A 550 -7.48 50.57 -18.66
N VAL A 551 -7.84 51.85 -18.54
CA VAL A 551 -9.20 52.35 -18.75
C VAL A 551 -9.33 52.63 -20.24
N SER A 552 -10.18 51.89 -20.94
CA SER A 552 -10.61 52.21 -22.30
C SER A 552 -11.92 52.99 -22.22
N ASN A 553 -11.86 54.26 -22.63
CA ASN A 553 -13.01 55.14 -22.83
C ASN A 553 -13.92 54.62 -23.94
N VAL A 554 -15.22 54.53 -23.66
CA VAL A 554 -16.28 54.35 -24.65
C VAL A 554 -16.74 55.74 -25.06
N ALA A 555 -16.45 56.12 -26.31
CA ALA A 555 -17.01 57.31 -26.93
C ALA A 555 -18.30 56.93 -27.68
N SER A 556 -19.35 57.66 -27.36
CA SER A 556 -20.68 57.68 -27.95
C SER A 556 -20.66 58.07 -29.43
N VAL A 557 -21.36 57.31 -30.28
CA VAL A 557 -21.78 57.77 -31.61
C VAL A 557 -23.29 57.89 -31.60
N GLN A 558 -23.76 59.09 -31.93
CA GLN A 558 -25.15 59.52 -32.00
C GLN A 558 -25.83 58.98 -33.26
N ASP A 559 -27.04 58.46 -33.08
CA ASP A 559 -28.01 58.23 -34.14
C ASP A 559 -28.69 59.53 -34.55
N SER A 560 -28.86 59.73 -35.86
CA SER A 560 -29.86 60.62 -36.46
C SER A 560 -30.10 60.28 -37.95
N PRO A 561 -31.28 60.60 -38.50
CA PRO A 561 -32.08 59.58 -39.18
C PRO A 561 -32.34 59.84 -40.67
N ASN A 562 -32.89 58.80 -41.30
CA ASN A 562 -33.85 58.82 -42.41
C ASN A 562 -33.49 59.57 -43.70
N LYS A 563 -33.39 58.82 -44.82
CA LYS A 563 -34.15 59.18 -46.02
C LYS A 563 -34.40 58.01 -46.97
N LYS A 564 -35.68 57.82 -47.22
CA LYS A 564 -36.34 57.03 -48.28
C LYS A 564 -35.66 57.20 -49.65
N ARG A 565 -35.67 56.13 -50.46
CA ARG A 565 -36.40 56.12 -51.75
C ARG A 565 -36.51 54.70 -52.33
N LYS A 566 -37.75 54.34 -52.70
CA LYS A 566 -38.14 53.39 -53.76
C LYS A 566 -37.35 53.72 -55.05
N ILE A 567 -37.01 52.80 -55.94
CA ILE A 567 -37.77 51.74 -56.62
C ILE A 567 -36.88 50.51 -56.76
#